data_AF-A0A8J3J5M9-F1
#
_entry.id   AF-A0A8J3J5M9-F1
#
_cell.length_a   1.000
_cell.length_b   1.000
_cell.length_c   1.000
_cell.angle_alpha   90.00
_cell.angle_beta   90.00
_cell.angle_gamma   90.00
#
_symmetry.space_group_name_H-M   'P 1'
#
loop_
_entity.id
_entity.type
_entity.pdbx_description
1 polymer ?
#
loop_
_entity_poly.entity_id
_entity_poly.type
_entity_poly.pdbx_seq_one_letter_code
_entity_poly.pdbx_strand_id
1 'polypeptide(L)'
;MRGWLRYAVAVVVVAASLASGAAAHAAPDPHVPSPGAPGVGDPLYPTLGNGGYDVRHYDIGFDFDPSTQDFTARTVLRATAVHALSTFDLDFDGHTVDAVTVDGRAAAWSRSGREMTVTPADPVGYRHPFTTVVTYHGNVHDKLVGLSGWVYPSDGGFATAVQASRAEGVYPCNDHPSDKATFTFRLTAPEGWTAAANGVRTGQSTVDGRTTSTFSMRYPMATELTGMSVTRSTVVTGTGPHGIRLRSYVPAGTESVYGPIVNESGGQIAWLESQLGARYPFDTYGLQIVRSGYGDALENQTLSLFGPGWFTRPTYRTRWCTS
;
A
#
# COMPACT_ATOMS: atom_id res chain seq x y z
N MET A 1 -40.54 -53.18 61.67
CA MET A 1 -41.62 -52.37 62.26
C MET A 1 -41.34 -50.90 61.97
N ARG A 2 -42.39 -50.12 61.71
CA ARG A 2 -42.44 -48.76 61.14
C ARG A 2 -41.90 -47.65 62.06
N GLY A 3 -41.53 -46.51 61.45
CA GLY A 3 -41.53 -45.16 62.04
C GLY A 3 -40.20 -44.41 61.84
N TRP A 4 -39.94 -43.70 60.74
CA TRP A 4 -40.27 -42.29 60.43
C TRP A 4 -39.83 -41.25 61.49
N LEU A 5 -38.79 -40.47 61.16
CA LEU A 5 -38.72 -39.05 61.52
C LEU A 5 -37.95 -38.28 60.43
N ARG A 6 -38.64 -37.31 59.81
CA ARG A 6 -38.09 -36.37 58.83
C ARG A 6 -37.60 -35.13 59.59
N TYR A 7 -36.39 -34.67 59.33
CA TYR A 7 -35.95 -33.31 59.67
C TYR A 7 -35.82 -32.52 58.37
N ALA A 8 -36.58 -31.44 58.25
CA ALA A 8 -36.42 -30.42 57.23
C ALA A 8 -35.60 -29.27 57.83
N VAL A 9 -34.46 -28.94 57.22
CA VAL A 9 -33.67 -27.75 57.55
C VAL A 9 -34.07 -26.65 56.57
N ALA A 10 -34.61 -25.55 57.09
CA ALA A 10 -34.84 -24.34 56.31
C ALA A 10 -33.53 -23.54 56.22
N VAL A 11 -33.00 -23.39 55.00
CA VAL A 11 -31.91 -22.46 54.71
C VAL A 11 -32.52 -21.18 54.14
N VAL A 12 -32.40 -20.08 54.88
CA VAL A 12 -32.70 -18.73 54.39
C VAL A 12 -31.48 -18.24 53.63
N VAL A 13 -31.60 -18.12 52.30
CA VAL A 13 -30.60 -17.44 51.46
C VAL A 13 -31.04 -15.99 51.30
N VAL A 14 -30.30 -15.05 51.90
CA VAL A 14 -30.43 -13.63 51.61
C VAL A 14 -29.62 -13.33 50.35
N ALA A 15 -30.31 -13.10 49.24
CA ALA A 15 -29.69 -12.62 48.01
C ALA A 15 -29.53 -11.10 48.09
N ALA A 16 -28.30 -10.62 48.30
CA ALA A 16 -27.96 -9.21 48.13
C ALA A 16 -27.71 -8.94 46.63
N SER A 17 -28.68 -8.33 45.96
CA SER A 17 -28.53 -7.86 44.58
C SER A 17 -27.71 -6.58 44.55
N LEU A 18 -26.40 -6.71 44.27
CA LEU A 18 -25.56 -5.59 43.86
C LEU A 18 -25.91 -5.21 42.42
N ALA A 19 -26.74 -4.18 42.26
CA ALA A 19 -26.95 -3.53 40.97
C ALA A 19 -25.70 -2.72 40.60
N SER A 20 -24.78 -3.34 39.87
CA SER A 20 -23.67 -2.63 39.22
C SER A 20 -24.24 -1.79 38.08
N GLY A 21 -24.51 -0.52 38.35
CA GLY A 21 -24.85 0.44 37.30
C GLY A 21 -23.67 0.57 36.34
N ALA A 22 -23.79 -0.02 35.16
CA ALA A 22 -22.88 0.28 34.05
C ALA A 22 -23.06 1.77 33.72
N ALA A 23 -22.09 2.60 34.07
CA ALA A 23 -22.03 3.96 33.60
C ALA A 23 -21.99 3.91 32.06
N ALA A 24 -23.09 4.31 31.42
CA ALA A 24 -23.12 4.54 29.99
C ALA A 24 -22.07 5.61 29.70
N HIS A 25 -20.90 5.20 29.20
CA HIS A 25 -19.90 6.13 28.72
C HIS A 25 -20.52 6.83 27.53
N ALA A 26 -20.86 8.11 27.70
CA ALA A 26 -21.26 8.95 26.59
C ALA A 26 -20.18 8.86 25.52
N ALA A 27 -20.58 8.61 24.27
CA ALA A 27 -19.63 8.63 23.16
C ALA A 27 -18.90 10.00 23.16
N PRO A 28 -17.57 10.02 22.98
CA PRO A 28 -16.83 11.27 22.97
C PRO A 28 -17.39 12.21 21.89
N ASP A 29 -17.48 13.50 22.22
CA ASP A 29 -17.96 14.52 21.28
C ASP A 29 -17.00 14.59 20.08
N PRO A 30 -17.45 14.28 18.85
CA PRO A 30 -16.57 14.25 17.68
C PRO A 30 -16.00 15.63 17.33
N HIS A 31 -16.52 16.72 17.88
CA HIS A 31 -16.01 18.07 17.64
C HIS A 31 -14.85 18.48 18.56
N VAL A 32 -14.65 17.77 19.67
CA VAL A 32 -13.55 18.06 20.60
C VAL A 32 -12.27 17.41 20.08
N PRO A 33 -11.19 18.17 19.82
CA PRO A 33 -9.95 17.60 19.33
C PRO A 33 -9.35 16.55 20.26
N SER A 34 -9.06 15.37 19.71
CA SER A 34 -8.34 14.29 20.40
C SER A 34 -7.34 13.61 19.46
N PRO A 35 -6.37 12.85 19.98
CA PRO A 35 -5.50 12.04 19.13
C PRO A 35 -6.28 11.02 18.29
N GLY A 36 -5.80 10.78 17.07
CA GLY A 36 -6.16 9.60 16.30
C GLY A 36 -5.77 8.30 17.02
N ALA A 37 -6.27 7.17 16.52
CA ALA A 37 -5.88 5.87 17.05
C ALA A 37 -4.56 5.43 16.38
N PRO A 38 -3.54 4.97 17.13
CA PRO A 38 -2.23 4.58 16.60
C PRO A 38 -2.24 3.16 15.99
N GLY A 39 -3.37 2.76 15.40
CA GLY A 39 -3.69 1.38 15.06
C GLY A 39 -5.15 1.25 14.63
N VAL A 40 -5.44 0.49 13.57
CA VAL A 40 -6.84 0.17 13.19
C VAL A 40 -7.45 -0.97 14.02
N GLY A 41 -6.64 -1.63 14.85
CA GLY A 41 -7.07 -2.74 15.71
C GLY A 41 -7.11 -4.10 15.02
N ASP A 42 -6.29 -4.31 13.99
CA ASP A 42 -6.17 -5.61 13.33
C ASP A 42 -5.58 -6.67 14.30
N PRO A 43 -6.17 -7.87 14.41
CA PRO A 43 -5.67 -8.90 15.33
C PRO A 43 -4.28 -9.45 15.01
N LEU A 44 -3.85 -9.40 13.75
CA LEU A 44 -2.54 -9.85 13.29
C LEU A 44 -1.52 -8.70 13.32
N TYR A 45 -1.98 -7.48 13.04
CA TYR A 45 -1.17 -6.27 12.96
C TYR A 45 -1.76 -5.12 13.78
N PRO A 46 -1.76 -5.21 15.12
CA PRO A 46 -2.53 -4.30 15.98
C PRO A 46 -2.06 -2.85 15.96
N THR A 47 -0.84 -2.60 15.47
CA THR A 47 -0.21 -1.28 15.37
C THR A 47 -0.04 -0.81 13.93
N LEU A 48 -0.64 -1.48 12.95
CA LEU A 48 -0.61 -1.00 11.56
C LEU A 48 -1.87 -0.24 11.22
N GLY A 49 -1.68 0.74 10.34
CA GLY A 49 -2.72 1.68 10.00
C GLY A 49 -3.13 2.50 11.21
N ASN A 50 -3.95 3.51 10.95
CA ASN A 50 -4.24 4.56 11.90
C ASN A 50 -5.71 4.96 11.80
N GLY A 51 -6.30 5.21 12.96
CA GLY A 51 -7.69 5.64 13.09
C GLY A 51 -7.79 7.15 13.26
N GLY A 52 -9.00 7.67 13.10
CA GLY A 52 -9.27 9.10 13.24
C GLY A 52 -9.36 9.85 11.91
N TYR A 53 -8.93 9.23 10.82
CA TYR A 53 -9.07 9.75 9.46
C TYR A 53 -9.24 8.62 8.44
N ASP A 54 -9.58 9.00 7.21
CA ASP A 54 -9.77 8.12 6.05
C ASP A 54 -9.01 8.76 4.87
N VAL A 55 -8.03 8.05 4.32
CA VAL A 55 -7.21 8.57 3.21
C VAL A 55 -7.94 8.38 1.89
N ARG A 56 -8.09 9.48 1.16
CA ARG A 56 -8.78 9.52 -0.13
C ARG A 56 -7.82 9.46 -1.32
N HIS A 57 -6.63 10.03 -1.16
CA HIS A 57 -5.65 10.08 -2.24
C HIS A 57 -4.21 10.16 -1.73
N TYR A 58 -3.32 9.43 -2.39
CA TYR A 58 -1.87 9.59 -2.29
C TYR A 58 -1.33 10.18 -3.59
N ASP A 59 -0.48 11.18 -3.47
CA ASP A 59 0.33 11.72 -4.57
C ASP A 59 1.81 11.57 -4.17
N ILE A 60 2.50 10.64 -4.82
CA ILE A 60 3.86 10.23 -4.47
C ILE A 60 4.81 10.68 -5.58
N GLY A 61 5.64 11.66 -5.28
CA GLY A 61 6.82 12.02 -6.06
C GLY A 61 8.04 11.27 -5.55
N PHE A 62 8.78 10.61 -6.43
CA PHE A 62 9.95 9.82 -6.09
C PHE A 62 11.04 10.02 -7.14
N ASP A 63 12.18 10.58 -6.75
CA ASP A 63 13.32 10.84 -7.61
C ASP A 63 14.48 9.93 -7.22
N PHE A 64 14.80 8.96 -8.08
CA PHE A 64 15.73 7.87 -7.81
C PHE A 64 17.06 8.07 -8.53
N ASP A 65 18.16 7.95 -7.80
CA ASP A 65 19.50 7.83 -8.38
C ASP A 65 19.98 6.38 -8.33
N PRO A 66 19.96 5.64 -9.46
CA PRO A 66 20.42 4.26 -9.49
C PRO A 66 21.93 4.09 -9.30
N SER A 67 22.74 5.14 -9.39
CA SER A 67 24.19 5.05 -9.20
C SER A 67 24.60 4.96 -7.73
N THR A 68 23.84 5.61 -6.85
CA THR A 68 24.01 5.54 -5.39
C THR A 68 22.92 4.73 -4.71
N GLN A 69 21.82 4.46 -5.42
CA GLN A 69 20.58 3.87 -4.92
C GLN A 69 19.86 4.75 -3.88
N ASP A 70 20.19 6.04 -3.88
CA ASP A 70 19.51 7.06 -3.08
C ASP A 70 18.24 7.53 -3.76
N PHE A 71 17.36 8.14 -2.97
CA PHE A 71 16.18 8.83 -3.48
C PHE A 71 15.86 10.08 -2.66
N THR A 72 15.15 11.00 -3.31
CA THR A 72 14.38 12.05 -2.64
C THR A 72 12.92 11.87 -2.98
N ALA A 73 12.02 12.12 -2.03
CA ALA A 73 10.61 11.84 -2.19
C ALA A 73 9.73 12.86 -1.48
N ARG A 74 8.51 12.98 -2.01
CA ARG A 74 7.46 13.82 -1.48
C ARG A 74 6.14 13.08 -1.59
N THR A 75 5.52 12.78 -0.47
CA THR A 75 4.21 12.15 -0.40
C THR A 75 3.19 13.15 0.10
N VAL A 76 2.12 13.34 -0.67
CA VAL A 76 0.94 14.11 -0.27
C VAL A 76 -0.19 13.13 0.01
N LEU A 77 -0.72 13.19 1.23
CA LEU A 77 -1.89 12.45 1.66
C LEU A 77 -3.06 13.42 1.73
N ARG A 78 -4.16 13.11 1.05
CA ARG A 78 -5.43 13.82 1.19
C ARG A 78 -6.37 12.93 1.96
N ALA A 79 -6.79 13.36 3.15
CA ALA A 79 -7.61 12.58 4.05
C ALA A 79 -8.81 13.38 4.54
N THR A 80 -9.78 12.69 5.13
CA THR A 80 -10.91 13.31 5.85
C THR A 80 -10.92 12.83 7.28
N ALA A 81 -10.96 13.74 8.24
CA ALA A 81 -11.01 13.39 9.65
C ALA A 81 -12.39 12.82 10.04
N VAL A 82 -12.43 11.73 10.81
CA VAL A 82 -13.69 11.09 11.26
C VAL A 82 -14.14 11.60 12.64
N HIS A 83 -13.29 12.35 13.34
CA HIS A 83 -13.55 13.20 14.51
C HIS A 83 -12.52 14.35 14.47
N ALA A 84 -12.63 15.36 15.33
CA ALA A 84 -11.63 16.43 15.38
C ALA A 84 -10.29 15.89 15.92
N LEU A 85 -9.20 16.15 15.21
CA LEU A 85 -7.88 15.58 15.51
C LEU A 85 -6.95 16.62 16.11
N SER A 86 -6.43 16.35 17.31
CA SER A 86 -5.28 17.10 17.86
C SER A 86 -3.95 16.58 17.32
N THR A 87 -3.87 15.29 17.03
CA THR A 87 -2.73 14.59 16.40
C THR A 87 -3.27 13.44 15.56
N PHE A 88 -2.49 12.98 14.60
CA PHE A 88 -2.74 11.72 13.89
C PHE A 88 -1.42 11.06 13.55
N ASP A 89 -1.48 9.78 13.25
CA ASP A 89 -0.30 8.94 13.06
C ASP A 89 -0.24 8.44 11.61
N LEU A 90 0.98 8.24 11.11
CA LEU A 90 1.29 7.67 9.79
C LEU A 90 2.31 6.56 9.98
N ASP A 91 2.10 5.42 9.33
CA ASP A 91 3.11 4.38 9.22
C ASP A 91 4.23 4.89 8.29
N PHE A 92 5.46 4.99 8.82
CA PHE A 92 6.66 5.35 8.06
C PHE A 92 7.96 4.86 8.72
N ASP A 93 8.78 4.07 8.02
CA ASP A 93 9.97 3.40 8.57
C ASP A 93 11.28 3.85 7.90
N GLY A 94 12.38 3.83 8.66
CA GLY A 94 13.77 4.00 8.20
C GLY A 94 14.19 5.41 7.79
N HIS A 95 13.61 5.94 6.73
CA HIS A 95 14.14 7.07 5.97
C HIS A 95 14.14 8.39 6.74
N THR A 96 14.92 9.36 6.28
CA THR A 96 15.04 10.68 6.92
C THR A 96 13.91 11.59 6.48
N VAL A 97 13.11 12.07 7.44
CA VAL A 97 12.07 13.07 7.20
C VAL A 97 12.68 14.47 7.23
N ASP A 98 12.50 15.23 6.15
CA ASP A 98 13.00 16.60 6.02
C ASP A 98 11.97 17.63 6.51
N ALA A 99 10.70 17.44 6.18
CA ALA A 99 9.63 18.34 6.59
C ALA A 99 8.26 17.66 6.56
N VAL A 100 7.37 18.11 7.46
CA VAL A 100 5.96 17.73 7.50
C VAL A 100 5.12 19.00 7.53
N THR A 101 4.10 19.06 6.67
CA THR A 101 3.09 20.13 6.70
C THR A 101 1.69 19.55 6.71
N VAL A 102 0.76 20.24 7.36
CA VAL A 102 -0.68 19.97 7.34
C VAL A 102 -1.39 21.23 6.88
N ASP A 103 -2.19 21.13 5.82
CA ASP A 103 -2.87 22.25 5.17
C ASP A 103 -1.95 23.43 4.83
N GLY A 104 -0.72 23.09 4.39
CA GLY A 104 0.31 24.05 3.98
C GLY A 104 1.02 24.76 5.14
N ARG A 105 0.72 24.42 6.40
CA ARG A 105 1.40 24.94 7.60
C ARG A 105 2.34 23.88 8.15
N ALA A 106 3.49 24.30 8.66
CA ALA A 106 4.43 23.38 9.30
C ALA A 106 3.76 22.65 10.48
N ALA A 107 3.95 21.34 10.56
CA ALA A 107 3.46 20.50 11.64
C ALA A 107 4.65 19.96 12.45
N ALA A 108 4.48 19.87 13.77
CA ALA A 108 5.43 19.13 14.59
C ALA A 108 5.25 17.63 14.34
N TRP A 109 6.33 16.86 14.47
CA TRP A 109 6.27 15.41 14.30
C TRP A 109 7.33 14.72 15.14
N SER A 110 7.08 13.45 15.45
CA SER A 110 8.04 12.55 16.06
C SER A 110 7.82 11.15 15.50
N ARG A 111 8.87 10.33 15.46
CA ARG A 111 8.78 8.94 15.01
C ARG A 111 9.30 7.98 16.08
N SER A 112 8.55 6.91 16.34
CA SER A 112 8.92 5.80 17.22
C SER A 112 8.81 4.49 16.46
N GLY A 113 9.96 3.94 16.04
CA GLY A 113 9.97 2.78 15.15
C GLY A 113 9.33 3.10 13.80
N ARG A 114 8.24 2.41 13.49
CA ARG A 114 7.46 2.56 12.25
C ARG A 114 6.34 3.60 12.36
N GLU A 115 6.06 4.13 13.56
CA GLU A 115 4.93 5.04 13.78
C GLU A 115 5.40 6.49 13.80
N MET A 116 4.84 7.34 12.94
CA MET A 116 5.10 8.77 12.88
C MET A 116 3.88 9.58 13.34
N THR A 117 3.94 10.09 14.56
CA THR A 117 2.93 11.01 15.09
C THR A 117 3.13 12.41 14.53
N VAL A 118 2.07 12.97 13.96
CA VAL A 118 1.98 14.32 13.39
C VAL A 118 1.05 15.18 14.24
N THR A 119 1.54 16.35 14.64
CA THR A 119 0.80 17.36 15.38
C THR A 119 0.62 18.60 14.50
N PRO A 120 -0.58 18.81 13.92
CA PRO A 120 -0.92 20.01 13.17
C PRO A 120 -0.74 21.30 14.00
N ALA A 121 -0.47 22.42 13.33
CA ALA A 121 -0.42 23.73 14.00
C ALA A 121 -1.78 24.14 14.60
N ASP A 122 -2.86 23.79 13.90
CA ASP A 122 -4.25 23.97 14.30
C ASP A 122 -4.95 22.60 14.22
N PRO A 123 -5.76 22.20 15.21
CA PRO A 123 -6.47 20.93 15.16
C PRO A 123 -7.30 20.77 13.89
N VAL A 124 -7.32 19.56 13.32
CA VAL A 124 -8.17 19.26 12.17
C VAL A 124 -9.60 19.10 12.65
N GLY A 125 -10.55 19.81 12.05
CA GLY A 125 -11.95 19.74 12.44
C GLY A 125 -12.63 18.41 12.09
N TYR A 126 -13.72 18.08 12.79
CA TYR A 126 -14.57 16.94 12.46
C TYR A 126 -15.06 17.00 11.01
N ARG A 127 -14.93 15.88 10.26
CA ARG A 127 -15.29 15.76 8.83
C ARG A 127 -14.55 16.74 7.92
N HIS A 128 -13.50 17.38 8.42
CA HIS A 128 -12.72 18.32 7.65
C HIS A 128 -11.77 17.55 6.72
N PRO A 129 -11.75 17.85 5.41
CA PRO A 129 -10.71 17.36 4.52
C PRO A 129 -9.39 18.08 4.84
N PHE A 130 -8.30 17.35 4.96
CA PHE A 130 -6.99 17.93 5.21
C PHE A 130 -5.93 17.29 4.31
N THR A 131 -4.85 18.03 4.09
CA THR A 131 -3.72 17.60 3.26
C THR A 131 -2.44 17.57 4.08
N THR A 132 -1.86 16.39 4.20
CA THR A 132 -0.54 16.20 4.82
C THR A 132 0.50 16.05 3.73
N VAL A 133 1.62 16.77 3.84
CA VAL A 133 2.76 16.63 2.94
C VAL A 133 3.98 16.25 3.75
N VAL A 134 4.63 15.15 3.38
CA VAL A 134 5.88 14.70 3.97
C VAL A 134 6.95 14.72 2.86
N THR A 135 8.04 15.42 3.09
CA THR A 135 9.25 15.36 2.25
C THR A 135 10.33 14.59 2.99
N TYR A 136 10.99 13.68 2.30
CA TYR A 136 11.94 12.75 2.89
C TYR A 136 12.96 12.30 1.86
N HIS A 137 14.07 11.76 2.34
CA HIS A 137 15.11 11.16 1.51
C HIS A 137 15.72 9.95 2.21
N GLY A 138 16.39 9.12 1.45
CA GLY A 138 17.04 7.93 1.98
C GLY A 138 17.71 7.11 0.89
N ASN A 139 18.08 5.90 1.28
CA ASN A 139 18.59 4.87 0.38
C ASN A 139 17.63 3.69 0.39
N VAL A 140 17.46 3.01 -0.75
CA VAL A 140 16.58 1.82 -0.82
C VAL A 140 17.07 0.67 0.08
N HIS A 141 18.32 0.69 0.54
CA HIS A 141 18.89 -0.26 1.50
C HIS A 141 18.93 0.25 2.94
N ASP A 142 18.28 1.38 3.25
CA ASP A 142 18.17 1.86 4.62
C ASP A 142 17.63 0.77 5.54
N LYS A 143 18.15 0.74 6.77
CA LYS A 143 17.74 -0.27 7.74
C LYS A 143 16.30 0.00 8.19
N LEU A 144 15.42 -0.94 7.88
CA LEU A 144 14.03 -0.96 8.32
C LEU A 144 13.87 -1.87 9.56
N VAL A 145 12.83 -1.61 10.36
CA VAL A 145 12.47 -2.42 11.53
C VAL A 145 12.10 -3.84 11.12
N GLY A 146 11.36 -3.96 10.02
CA GLY A 146 10.85 -5.21 9.46
C GLY A 146 11.45 -5.55 8.10
N LEU A 147 10.78 -6.46 7.38
CA LEU A 147 11.11 -6.77 5.99
C LEU A 147 10.94 -5.53 5.12
N SER A 148 11.86 -5.32 4.18
CA SER A 148 12.03 -4.01 3.56
C SER A 148 10.92 -3.60 2.60
N GLY A 149 10.26 -4.56 1.94
CA GLY A 149 9.36 -4.27 0.82
C GLY A 149 10.08 -3.86 -0.47
N TRP A 150 11.36 -3.52 -0.40
CA TRP A 150 12.22 -3.29 -1.55
C TRP A 150 12.73 -4.59 -2.16
N VAL A 151 12.68 -4.66 -3.49
CA VAL A 151 13.35 -5.66 -4.31
C VAL A 151 14.54 -5.00 -4.98
N TYR A 152 15.68 -5.70 -5.00
CA TYR A 152 16.94 -5.20 -5.54
C TYR A 152 17.38 -6.01 -6.78
N PRO A 153 16.91 -5.66 -7.99
CA PRO A 153 17.39 -6.31 -9.20
C PRO A 153 18.88 -6.00 -9.44
N SER A 154 19.58 -6.93 -10.08
CA SER A 154 21.02 -6.81 -10.39
C SER A 154 21.38 -5.72 -11.39
N ASP A 155 20.39 -5.02 -11.97
CA ASP A 155 20.63 -3.89 -12.85
C ASP A 155 20.93 -2.58 -12.10
N GLY A 156 20.76 -2.57 -10.76
CA GLY A 156 20.96 -1.43 -9.87
C GLY A 156 19.65 -0.71 -9.49
N GLY A 157 18.53 -1.13 -10.06
CA GLY A 157 17.22 -0.53 -9.84
C GLY A 157 16.53 -0.97 -8.56
N PHE A 158 15.23 -0.72 -8.51
CA PHE A 158 14.35 -1.26 -7.48
C PHE A 158 12.99 -1.66 -8.06
N ALA A 159 12.29 -2.52 -7.32
CA ALA A 159 10.84 -2.70 -7.42
C ALA A 159 10.24 -2.85 -6.01
N THR A 160 8.93 -2.66 -5.86
CA THR A 160 8.24 -2.82 -4.57
C THR A 160 7.43 -4.10 -4.47
N ALA A 161 7.62 -4.80 -3.36
CA ALA A 161 6.98 -6.05 -2.95
C ALA A 161 6.44 -5.89 -1.52
N VAL A 162 5.41 -5.05 -1.36
CA VAL A 162 5.09 -4.42 -0.08
C VAL A 162 4.06 -5.14 0.78
N GLN A 163 3.47 -6.22 0.28
CA GLN A 163 2.51 -7.01 1.05
C GLN A 163 3.17 -7.73 2.25
N ALA A 164 2.53 -7.80 3.42
CA ALA A 164 1.25 -7.20 3.83
C ALA A 164 1.39 -5.87 4.59
N SER A 165 2.62 -5.45 4.88
CA SER A 165 2.94 -4.40 5.86
C SER A 165 4.36 -3.86 5.62
N ARG A 166 4.62 -3.39 4.41
CA ARG A 166 5.95 -2.90 4.00
C ARG A 166 5.85 -1.63 3.15
N ALA A 167 4.66 -1.05 2.99
CA ALA A 167 4.51 0.18 2.21
C ALA A 167 5.07 1.38 2.98
N GLU A 168 5.02 1.31 4.32
CA GLU A 168 5.66 2.27 5.23
C GLU A 168 7.18 2.32 5.10
N GLY A 169 7.80 1.26 4.56
CA GLY A 169 9.21 1.24 4.17
C GLY A 169 9.51 1.94 2.85
N VAL A 170 8.51 2.51 2.16
CA VAL A 170 8.66 3.18 0.85
C VAL A 170 8.08 4.61 0.90
N TYR A 171 6.92 4.79 1.54
CA TYR A 171 6.28 6.09 1.69
C TYR A 171 5.42 6.15 2.96
N PRO A 172 5.24 7.34 3.56
CA PRO A 172 4.38 7.50 4.72
C PRO A 172 2.91 7.25 4.34
N CYS A 173 2.23 6.37 5.06
CA CYS A 173 0.88 5.94 4.71
C CYS A 173 0.04 5.49 5.91
N ASN A 174 -1.22 5.17 5.64
CA ASN A 174 -2.10 4.42 6.55
C ASN A 174 -2.03 2.94 6.10
N ASP A 175 -1.07 2.18 6.61
CA ASP A 175 -0.64 0.90 6.00
C ASP A 175 -1.54 -0.28 6.41
N HIS A 176 -2.81 -0.21 6.00
CA HIS A 176 -3.77 -1.27 6.24
C HIS A 176 -4.77 -1.45 5.08
N PRO A 177 -5.10 -2.69 4.66
CA PRO A 177 -5.94 -2.94 3.49
C PRO A 177 -7.39 -2.43 3.59
N SER A 178 -7.84 -2.08 4.80
CA SER A 178 -9.17 -1.48 5.00
C SER A 178 -9.26 -0.02 4.52
N ASP A 179 -8.15 0.73 4.49
CA ASP A 179 -8.13 2.14 4.09
C ASP A 179 -7.65 2.31 2.64
N LYS A 180 -8.53 1.98 1.69
CA LYS A 180 -8.22 2.07 0.26
C LYS A 180 -8.30 3.50 -0.24
N ALA A 181 -7.27 3.93 -0.96
CA ALA A 181 -7.19 5.26 -1.55
C ALA A 181 -6.92 5.20 -3.05
N THR A 182 -7.06 6.33 -3.73
CA THR A 182 -6.56 6.50 -5.10
C THR A 182 -5.12 6.98 -5.10
N PHE A 183 -4.36 6.76 -6.19
CA PHE A 183 -2.93 7.07 -6.23
C PHE A 183 -2.53 7.83 -7.50
N THR A 184 -1.62 8.78 -7.34
CA THR A 184 -0.82 9.35 -8.42
C THR A 184 0.65 9.10 -8.11
N PHE A 185 1.38 8.49 -9.05
CA PHE A 185 2.82 8.27 -8.94
C PHE A 185 3.55 9.17 -9.92
N ARG A 186 4.61 9.86 -9.47
CA ARG A 186 5.53 10.64 -10.30
C ARG A 186 6.94 10.12 -10.04
N LEU A 187 7.38 9.21 -10.89
CA LEU A 187 8.66 8.51 -10.74
C LEU A 187 9.68 9.12 -11.68
N THR A 188 10.75 9.67 -11.12
CA THR A 188 11.85 10.30 -11.85
C THR A 188 13.07 9.39 -11.84
N ALA A 189 13.66 9.21 -13.02
CA ALA A 189 14.84 8.39 -13.21
C ALA A 189 15.75 8.99 -14.31
N PRO A 190 17.06 8.75 -14.29
CA PRO A 190 17.95 9.18 -15.38
C PRO A 190 17.67 8.41 -16.68
N GLU A 191 18.19 8.92 -17.79
CA GLU A 191 18.13 8.25 -19.09
C GLU A 191 18.62 6.79 -19.01
N GLY A 192 17.99 5.90 -19.80
CA GLY A 192 18.28 4.46 -19.81
C GLY A 192 17.58 3.66 -18.71
N TRP A 193 16.80 4.31 -17.86
CA TRP A 193 15.95 3.68 -16.84
C TRP A 193 14.48 3.85 -17.16
N THR A 194 13.70 2.83 -16.83
CA THR A 194 12.26 2.81 -17.08
C THR A 194 11.53 2.77 -15.76
N ALA A 195 10.65 3.76 -15.55
CA ALA A 195 9.73 3.78 -14.42
C ALA A 195 8.44 3.00 -14.71
N ALA A 196 7.94 2.29 -13.72
CA ALA A 196 6.62 1.67 -13.74
C ALA A 196 5.89 1.93 -12.43
N ALA A 197 4.56 2.08 -12.49
CA ALA A 197 3.72 2.05 -11.31
C ALA A 197 2.33 1.50 -11.65
N ASN A 198 1.52 1.22 -10.61
CA ASN A 198 0.10 0.90 -10.77
C ASN A 198 -0.63 1.99 -11.59
N GLY A 199 -1.66 1.60 -12.31
CA GLY A 199 -2.53 2.50 -13.04
C GLY A 199 -2.02 2.94 -14.42
N VAL A 200 -2.79 3.82 -15.04
CA VAL A 200 -2.56 4.26 -16.42
C VAL A 200 -1.46 5.32 -16.44
N ARG A 201 -0.48 5.21 -17.35
CA ARG A 201 0.50 6.27 -17.59
C ARG A 201 -0.21 7.48 -18.20
N THR A 202 -0.24 8.60 -17.50
CA THR A 202 -0.96 9.82 -17.91
C THR A 202 -0.04 10.91 -18.46
N GLY A 203 1.26 10.82 -18.20
CA GLY A 203 2.21 11.81 -18.69
C GLY A 203 3.66 11.37 -18.56
N GLN A 204 4.54 12.05 -19.29
CA GLN A 204 5.99 11.92 -19.20
C GLN A 204 6.63 13.25 -19.55
N SER A 205 7.65 13.66 -18.80
CA SER A 205 8.44 14.86 -19.07
C SER A 205 9.91 14.60 -18.79
N THR A 206 10.79 15.14 -19.62
CA THR A 206 12.24 15.02 -19.45
C THR A 206 12.86 16.39 -19.28
N VAL A 207 13.66 16.56 -18.24
CA VAL A 207 14.41 17.78 -17.91
C VAL A 207 15.81 17.35 -17.49
N ASP A 208 16.84 17.98 -18.07
CA ASP A 208 18.26 17.75 -17.71
C ASP A 208 18.66 16.26 -17.67
N GLY A 209 18.19 15.47 -18.64
CA GLY A 209 18.50 14.03 -18.73
C GLY A 209 17.77 13.13 -17.73
N ARG A 210 16.85 13.69 -16.92
CA ARG A 210 15.98 12.94 -16.01
C ARG A 210 14.55 12.95 -16.53
N THR A 211 13.92 11.78 -16.54
CA THR A 211 12.55 11.60 -17.03
C THR A 211 11.61 11.29 -15.86
N THR A 212 10.59 12.13 -15.68
CA THR A 212 9.48 11.88 -14.76
C THR A 212 8.33 11.22 -15.52
N SER A 213 7.94 10.02 -15.11
CA SER A 213 6.75 9.32 -15.61
C SER A 213 5.61 9.45 -14.59
N THR A 214 4.44 9.89 -15.06
CA THR A 214 3.24 10.03 -14.22
C THR A 214 2.25 8.90 -14.47
N PHE A 215 1.78 8.26 -13.40
CA PHE A 215 0.78 7.19 -13.43
C PHE A 215 -0.39 7.54 -12.51
N SER A 216 -1.61 7.16 -12.92
CA SER A 216 -2.82 7.38 -12.14
C SER A 216 -3.59 6.08 -11.92
N MET A 217 -3.71 5.69 -10.64
CA MET A 217 -4.60 4.63 -10.18
C MET A 217 -5.87 5.26 -9.60
N ARG A 218 -6.85 5.48 -10.47
CA ARG A 218 -8.12 6.15 -10.10
C ARG A 218 -9.12 5.25 -9.37
N TYR A 219 -8.82 3.96 -9.24
CA TYR A 219 -9.65 3.03 -8.48
C TYR A 219 -9.01 2.81 -7.11
N PRO A 220 -9.80 2.78 -6.01
CA PRO A 220 -9.27 2.57 -4.68
C PRO A 220 -8.41 1.29 -4.58
N MET A 221 -7.23 1.43 -4.00
CA MET A 221 -6.23 0.38 -3.85
C MET A 221 -5.75 0.38 -2.39
N ALA A 222 -5.49 -0.81 -1.85
CA ALA A 222 -4.81 -0.94 -0.56
C ALA A 222 -3.32 -0.61 -0.72
N THR A 223 -2.68 -0.05 0.32
CA THR A 223 -1.25 0.28 0.33
C THR A 223 -0.37 -0.94 0.05
N GLU A 224 -0.73 -2.11 0.57
CA GLU A 224 -0.04 -3.38 0.35
C GLU A 224 0.04 -3.82 -1.14
N LEU A 225 -0.85 -3.29 -2.00
CA LEU A 225 -0.88 -3.59 -3.45
C LEU A 225 -0.05 -2.60 -4.28
N THR A 226 0.70 -1.72 -3.63
CA THR A 226 1.50 -0.69 -4.31
C THR A 226 2.68 -1.30 -5.04
N GLY A 227 2.63 -1.23 -6.37
CA GLY A 227 3.72 -1.55 -7.28
C GLY A 227 4.30 -0.27 -7.85
N MET A 228 5.57 -0.02 -7.57
CA MET A 228 6.41 0.95 -8.25
C MET A 228 7.80 0.38 -8.50
N SER A 229 8.44 0.81 -9.57
CA SER A 229 9.78 0.37 -9.93
C SER A 229 10.51 1.41 -10.77
N VAL A 230 11.84 1.39 -10.67
CA VAL A 230 12.74 1.99 -11.64
C VAL A 230 13.80 0.95 -11.99
N THR A 231 13.74 0.39 -13.19
CA THR A 231 14.58 -0.73 -13.64
C THR A 231 15.07 -0.54 -15.06
N ARG A 232 16.07 -1.33 -15.49
CA ARG A 232 16.45 -1.45 -16.90
C ARG A 232 15.52 -2.44 -17.59
N SER A 233 14.39 -1.92 -18.05
CA SER A 233 13.32 -2.72 -18.66
C SER A 233 12.92 -2.21 -20.03
N THR A 234 12.38 -3.13 -20.82
CA THR A 234 11.65 -2.84 -22.07
C THR A 234 10.16 -2.96 -21.80
N VAL A 235 9.38 -2.01 -22.32
CA VAL A 235 7.92 -2.02 -22.20
C VAL A 235 7.32 -2.80 -23.36
N VAL A 236 6.60 -3.88 -23.06
CA VAL A 236 5.81 -4.65 -24.01
C VAL A 236 4.34 -4.23 -23.87
N THR A 237 3.78 -3.68 -24.93
CA THR A 237 2.39 -3.20 -24.95
C THR A 237 1.48 -4.13 -25.73
N GLY A 238 0.22 -4.22 -25.31
CA GLY A 238 -0.81 -4.97 -26.00
C GLY A 238 -2.21 -4.44 -25.69
N THR A 239 -3.23 -5.15 -26.16
CA THR A 239 -4.64 -4.85 -25.87
C THR A 239 -5.32 -6.12 -25.40
N GLY A 240 -5.97 -6.04 -24.24
CA GLY A 240 -6.79 -7.10 -23.66
C GLY A 240 -8.25 -7.02 -24.10
N PRO A 241 -9.14 -7.83 -23.50
CA PRO A 241 -10.56 -7.76 -23.79
C PRO A 241 -11.10 -6.35 -23.49
N HIS A 242 -12.12 -5.95 -24.25
CA HIS A 242 -12.81 -4.66 -24.08
C HIS A 242 -11.90 -3.42 -24.16
N GLY A 243 -10.71 -3.52 -24.76
CA GLY A 243 -9.79 -2.40 -24.94
C GLY A 243 -8.89 -2.12 -23.73
N ILE A 244 -8.79 -3.04 -22.77
CA ILE A 244 -7.85 -2.95 -21.65
C ILE A 244 -6.43 -2.75 -22.20
N ARG A 245 -5.72 -1.73 -21.71
CA ARG A 245 -4.35 -1.45 -22.12
C ARG A 245 -3.41 -2.41 -21.42
N LEU A 246 -2.70 -3.25 -22.17
CA LEU A 246 -1.69 -4.13 -21.60
C LEU A 246 -0.34 -3.43 -21.65
N ARG A 247 0.37 -3.38 -20.52
CA ARG A 247 1.68 -2.74 -20.37
C ARG A 247 2.55 -3.52 -19.40
N SER A 248 3.34 -4.42 -19.94
CA SER A 248 4.29 -5.23 -19.17
C SER A 248 5.70 -4.69 -19.31
N TYR A 249 6.50 -4.86 -18.25
CA TYR A 249 7.87 -4.41 -18.13
C TYR A 249 8.74 -5.65 -17.98
N VAL A 250 9.54 -5.94 -18.99
CA VAL A 250 10.44 -7.10 -19.02
C VAL A 250 11.89 -6.64 -18.91
N PRO A 251 12.82 -7.41 -18.33
CA PRO A 251 14.23 -6.99 -18.27
C PRO A 251 14.77 -6.71 -19.68
N ALA A 252 15.50 -5.61 -19.85
CA ALA A 252 16.04 -5.24 -21.16
C ALA A 252 16.93 -6.36 -21.75
N GLY A 253 16.75 -6.67 -23.04
CA GLY A 253 17.48 -7.74 -23.74
C GLY A 253 16.91 -9.15 -23.52
N THR A 254 15.74 -9.29 -22.88
CA THR A 254 15.05 -10.58 -22.65
C THR A 254 13.67 -10.63 -23.27
N GLU A 255 13.38 -9.75 -24.23
CA GLU A 255 12.09 -9.61 -24.91
C GLU A 255 11.72 -10.89 -25.67
N SER A 256 12.68 -11.58 -26.28
CA SER A 256 12.44 -12.86 -26.96
C SER A 256 12.01 -13.98 -26.01
N VAL A 257 12.33 -13.85 -24.72
CA VAL A 257 11.97 -14.81 -23.67
C VAL A 257 10.62 -14.43 -23.05
N TYR A 258 10.48 -13.19 -22.59
CA TYR A 258 9.30 -12.77 -21.81
C TYR A 258 8.19 -12.14 -22.65
N GLY A 259 8.49 -11.61 -23.84
CA GLY A 259 7.49 -11.05 -24.75
C GLY A 259 6.35 -12.03 -25.05
N PRO A 260 6.63 -13.28 -25.48
CA PRO A 260 5.59 -14.29 -25.67
C PRO A 260 4.77 -14.55 -24.41
N ILE A 261 5.40 -14.55 -23.23
CA ILE A 261 4.74 -14.83 -21.95
C ILE A 261 3.75 -13.72 -21.58
N VAL A 262 4.19 -12.46 -21.63
CA VAL A 262 3.35 -11.32 -21.24
C VAL A 262 2.26 -11.02 -22.27
N ASN A 263 2.43 -11.45 -23.52
CA ASN A 263 1.40 -11.32 -24.56
C ASN A 263 0.18 -12.22 -24.29
N GLU A 264 0.31 -13.29 -23.49
CA GLU A 264 -0.80 -14.15 -23.09
C GLU A 264 -1.77 -13.47 -22.11
N SER A 265 -1.38 -12.36 -21.47
CA SER A 265 -2.19 -11.70 -20.44
C SER A 265 -3.59 -11.31 -20.92
N GLY A 266 -3.75 -10.91 -22.19
CA GLY A 266 -5.07 -10.60 -22.75
C GLY A 266 -6.00 -11.82 -22.76
N GLY A 267 -5.50 -12.98 -23.18
CA GLY A 267 -6.25 -14.23 -23.18
C GLY A 267 -6.55 -14.74 -21.77
N GLN A 268 -5.60 -14.58 -20.84
CA GLN A 268 -5.78 -14.95 -19.43
C GLN A 268 -6.87 -14.13 -18.74
N ILE A 269 -6.91 -12.81 -19.00
CA ILE A 269 -7.97 -11.94 -18.49
C ILE A 269 -9.32 -12.37 -19.07
N ALA A 270 -9.42 -12.55 -20.39
CA ALA A 270 -10.67 -12.95 -21.03
C ALA A 270 -11.18 -14.31 -20.50
N TRP A 271 -10.27 -15.25 -20.26
CA TRP A 271 -10.59 -16.52 -19.63
C TRP A 271 -11.10 -16.32 -18.20
N LEU A 272 -10.42 -15.55 -17.34
CA LEU A 272 -10.88 -15.26 -15.99
C LEU A 272 -12.26 -14.57 -15.96
N GLU A 273 -12.52 -13.62 -16.87
CA GLU A 273 -13.82 -12.97 -16.99
C GLU A 273 -14.93 -14.00 -17.31
N SER A 274 -14.64 -14.98 -18.18
CA SER A 274 -15.58 -16.06 -18.51
C SER A 274 -15.87 -16.99 -17.32
N GLN A 275 -14.87 -17.25 -16.48
CA GLN A 275 -15.01 -18.13 -15.32
C GLN A 275 -15.73 -17.46 -14.16
N LEU A 276 -15.43 -16.17 -13.93
CA LEU A 276 -15.97 -15.41 -12.81
C LEU A 276 -17.31 -14.74 -13.14
N GLY A 277 -17.68 -14.66 -14.43
CA GLY A 277 -18.89 -13.95 -14.87
C GLY A 277 -18.83 -12.44 -14.65
N ALA A 278 -17.64 -11.89 -14.45
CA ALA A 278 -17.40 -10.49 -14.14
C ALA A 278 -16.22 -9.96 -14.96
N ARG A 279 -16.36 -8.71 -15.45
CA ARG A 279 -15.28 -8.05 -16.19
C ARG A 279 -14.14 -7.65 -15.26
N TYR A 280 -12.94 -7.63 -15.81
CA TYR A 280 -11.79 -7.01 -15.15
C TYR A 280 -12.07 -5.52 -14.91
N PRO A 281 -11.95 -5.03 -13.66
CA PRO A 281 -12.52 -3.74 -13.29
C PRO A 281 -11.66 -2.52 -13.64
N PHE A 282 -10.44 -2.71 -14.15
CA PHE A 282 -9.47 -1.65 -14.38
C PHE A 282 -9.13 -1.47 -15.88
N ASP A 283 -8.63 -0.29 -16.27
CA ASP A 283 -8.34 0.01 -17.69
C ASP A 283 -7.02 -0.55 -18.18
N THR A 284 -6.16 -1.00 -17.28
CA THR A 284 -4.81 -1.41 -17.59
C THR A 284 -4.41 -2.61 -16.75
N TYR A 285 -3.59 -3.46 -17.34
CA TYR A 285 -2.92 -4.55 -16.64
C TYR A 285 -1.53 -4.77 -17.22
N GLY A 286 -0.65 -5.39 -16.45
CA GLY A 286 0.65 -5.79 -16.94
C GLY A 286 1.43 -6.56 -15.88
N LEU A 287 2.57 -7.08 -16.30
CA LEU A 287 3.53 -7.73 -15.43
C LEU A 287 4.79 -6.89 -15.32
N GLN A 288 5.31 -6.70 -14.11
CA GLN A 288 6.69 -6.26 -13.87
C GLN A 288 7.54 -7.49 -13.59
N ILE A 289 8.36 -7.90 -14.57
CA ILE A 289 9.31 -9.00 -14.39
C ILE A 289 10.66 -8.39 -14.06
N VAL A 290 11.21 -8.70 -12.89
CA VAL A 290 12.55 -8.22 -12.49
C VAL A 290 13.65 -9.14 -13.00
N ARG A 291 14.85 -8.59 -13.22
CA ARG A 291 16.02 -9.36 -13.70
C ARG A 291 16.48 -10.43 -12.71
N SER A 292 16.45 -10.10 -11.42
CA SER A 292 16.87 -10.95 -10.30
C SER A 292 16.39 -10.32 -8.99
N GLY A 293 16.85 -10.84 -7.85
CA GLY A 293 16.60 -10.22 -6.53
C GLY A 293 15.22 -10.47 -5.96
N TYR A 294 14.38 -11.23 -6.67
CA TYR A 294 13.04 -11.60 -6.22
C TYR A 294 12.71 -13.05 -6.60
N GLY A 295 12.24 -13.82 -5.63
CA GLY A 295 11.94 -15.25 -5.78
C GLY A 295 10.46 -15.58 -5.92
N ASP A 296 9.58 -14.60 -5.75
CA ASP A 296 8.13 -14.80 -5.62
C ASP A 296 7.35 -14.06 -6.71
N ALA A 297 6.02 -14.03 -6.58
CA ALA A 297 5.12 -13.20 -7.35
C ALA A 297 4.17 -12.44 -6.41
N LEU A 298 3.75 -11.23 -6.81
CA LEU A 298 2.79 -10.41 -6.06
C LEU A 298 1.77 -9.77 -6.97
N GLU A 299 0.53 -9.71 -6.49
CA GLU A 299 -0.68 -9.19 -7.12
C GLU A 299 -0.80 -7.66 -7.08
N ASN A 300 0.32 -6.94 -7.07
CA ASN A 300 0.36 -5.47 -7.15
C ASN A 300 -0.70 -4.97 -8.17
N GLN A 301 -1.66 -4.17 -7.70
CA GLN A 301 -2.91 -3.95 -8.45
C GLN A 301 -2.62 -3.34 -9.82
N THR A 302 -3.09 -3.95 -10.91
CA THR A 302 -2.81 -3.56 -12.32
C THR A 302 -1.37 -3.76 -12.82
N LEU A 303 -0.42 -4.18 -11.97
CA LEU A 303 0.99 -4.37 -12.35
C LEU A 303 1.65 -5.50 -11.53
N SER A 304 1.28 -6.74 -11.79
CA SER A 304 1.74 -7.90 -11.01
C SER A 304 3.27 -8.08 -11.10
N LEU A 305 3.93 -8.20 -9.95
CA LEU A 305 5.39 -8.37 -9.85
C LEU A 305 5.75 -9.84 -9.94
N PHE A 306 6.79 -10.18 -10.72
CA PHE A 306 7.30 -11.55 -10.83
C PHE A 306 8.83 -11.62 -10.77
N GLY A 307 9.33 -12.57 -9.99
CA GLY A 307 10.71 -13.04 -10.09
C GLY A 307 10.94 -13.90 -11.35
N PRO A 308 12.15 -13.93 -11.90
CA PRO A 308 12.43 -14.62 -13.16
C PRO A 308 12.24 -16.15 -13.06
N GLY A 309 12.34 -16.73 -11.85
CA GLY A 309 12.22 -18.17 -11.60
C GLY A 309 10.84 -18.77 -11.88
N TRP A 310 9.79 -17.94 -11.97
CA TRP A 310 8.44 -18.38 -12.32
C TRP A 310 8.30 -18.84 -13.77
N PHE A 311 9.24 -18.45 -14.63
CA PHE A 311 9.15 -18.69 -16.07
C PHE A 311 10.20 -19.69 -16.60
N THR A 312 11.05 -20.23 -15.73
CA THR A 312 12.15 -21.13 -16.12
C THR A 312 11.83 -22.61 -15.94
N ARG A 313 10.76 -22.97 -15.22
CA ARG A 313 10.42 -24.39 -14.99
C ARG A 313 9.70 -24.98 -16.22
N PRO A 314 10.16 -26.13 -16.77
CA PRO A 314 9.55 -26.79 -17.91
C PRO A 314 8.06 -27.12 -17.73
N THR A 315 7.61 -27.31 -16.49
CA THR A 315 6.20 -27.57 -16.14
C THR A 315 5.26 -26.39 -16.41
N TYR A 316 5.79 -25.17 -16.54
CA TYR A 316 5.01 -23.97 -16.86
C TYR A 316 5.07 -23.58 -18.35
N ARG A 317 5.87 -24.28 -19.17
CA ARG A 317 5.85 -24.14 -20.64
C ARG A 317 4.60 -24.83 -21.19
N THR A 318 3.50 -24.09 -21.24
CA THR A 318 2.32 -24.24 -22.11
C THR A 318 2.23 -25.56 -22.90
N ARG A 319 1.57 -26.55 -22.29
CA ARG A 319 0.86 -27.64 -22.98
C ARG A 319 -0.65 -27.59 -22.74
N TRP A 320 -1.19 -26.43 -22.41
CA TRP A 320 -2.63 -26.30 -22.11
C TRP A 320 -3.33 -25.44 -23.16
N CYS A 321 -4.38 -26.05 -23.74
CA CYS A 321 -5.33 -25.55 -24.74
C CYS A 321 -4.97 -25.76 -26.23
N THR A 322 -4.81 -27.03 -26.62
CA THR A 322 -5.41 -27.51 -27.88
C THR A 322 -6.46 -28.56 -27.54
N SER A 323 -7.72 -28.13 -27.49
CA SER A 323 -8.91 -28.98 -27.62
C SER A 323 -10.04 -28.14 -28.18
#